data_AF-A0A8K1YXM5-F1
#
_entry.id   AF-A0A8K1YXM5-F1
#
_cell.length_a   1.000
_cell.length_b   1.000
_cell.length_c   1.000
_cell.angle_alpha   90.00
_cell.angle_beta   90.00
_cell.angle_gamma   90.00
#
_symmetry.space_group_name_H-M   'P 1'
#
loop_
_entity.id
_entity.type
_entity.pdbx_description
1 polymer ?
#
loop_
_entity_poly.entity_id
_entity_poly.type
_entity_poly.pdbx_seq_one_letter_code
_entity_poly.pdbx_strand_id
1 'polypeptide(L)'
;GKNIQLYIGDICDFEFLSETFKSFEPDSVVHFGEQRSAPYSMIDRSRAVFTQNNNVIGTLNVLFAIKEYREECHLVKLGTMGEYGTPNIDIEEGYITITHNGRTDTLPYPKQASSFYHLSKVHDSNNIAFTCKAWGIRATDLNQGVVYGLKTDETEMHEELYNRFDY
;
A
#
# COMPACT_ATOMS: atom_id res chain seq x y z
N GLY A 1 28.82 5.97 5.10
CA GLY A 1 27.42 5.68 4.70
C GLY A 1 26.48 6.19 5.78
N LYS A 2 25.19 6.35 5.46
CA LYS A 2 24.16 6.52 6.49
C LYS A 2 23.94 5.19 7.20
N ASN A 3 23.67 5.20 8.51
CA ASN A 3 23.29 4.00 9.24
C ASN A 3 21.81 3.73 9.00
N ILE A 4 21.47 2.55 8.46
CA ILE A 4 20.09 2.10 8.26
C ILE A 4 19.76 1.18 9.43
N GLN A 5 18.86 1.61 10.30
CA GLN A 5 18.37 0.76 11.38
C GLN A 5 17.53 -0.38 10.80
N LEU A 6 17.67 -1.58 11.39
CA LEU A 6 16.99 -2.78 10.94
C LEU A 6 16.12 -3.35 12.07
N TYR A 7 14.85 -3.55 11.76
CA TYR A 7 13.87 -4.18 12.63
C TYR A 7 13.28 -5.38 11.88
N ILE A 8 13.45 -6.59 12.42
CA ILE A 8 13.01 -7.83 11.77
C ILE A 8 11.79 -8.37 12.50
N GLY A 9 10.63 -8.35 11.85
CA GLY A 9 9.38 -8.85 12.40
C GLY A 9 8.22 -8.71 11.40
N ASP A 10 7.07 -9.24 11.77
CA ASP A 10 5.84 -9.14 10.98
C ASP A 10 5.01 -7.94 11.45
N ILE A 11 4.63 -7.07 10.53
CA ILE A 11 3.80 -5.90 10.84
C ILE A 11 2.37 -6.27 11.24
N CYS A 12 1.93 -7.51 10.97
CA CYS A 12 0.69 -8.06 11.49
C CYS A 12 0.75 -8.31 13.01
N ASP A 13 1.96 -8.43 13.57
CA ASP A 13 2.19 -8.37 15.00
C ASP A 13 2.31 -6.90 15.46
N PHE A 14 1.23 -6.41 16.06
CA PHE A 14 1.17 -5.02 16.51
C PHE A 14 2.13 -4.71 17.67
N GLU A 15 2.48 -5.69 18.51
CA GLU A 15 3.43 -5.47 19.59
C GLU A 15 4.80 -5.10 18.99
N PHE A 16 5.28 -5.92 18.06
CA PHE A 16 6.51 -5.64 17.29
C PHE A 16 6.45 -4.29 16.56
N LEU A 17 5.35 -4.02 15.84
CA LEU A 17 5.21 -2.79 15.06
C LEU A 17 5.21 -1.54 15.98
N SER A 18 4.50 -1.61 17.11
CA SER A 18 4.39 -0.50 18.06
C SER A 18 5.74 -0.16 18.68
N GLU A 19 6.52 -1.17 19.09
CA GLU A 19 7.86 -0.97 19.64
C GLU A 19 8.82 -0.41 18.58
N THR A 20 8.69 -0.87 17.34
CA THR A 20 9.46 -0.32 16.20
C THR A 20 9.13 1.16 15.96
N PHE A 21 7.84 1.55 15.97
CA PHE A 21 7.42 2.94 15.80
C PHE A 21 7.91 3.86 16.92
N LYS A 22 7.82 3.40 18.18
CA LYS A 22 8.30 4.16 19.34
C LYS A 22 9.82 4.29 19.36
N SER A 23 10.55 3.27 18.91
CA SER A 23 12.01 3.27 18.87
C SER A 23 12.56 4.14 17.73
N PHE A 24 11.98 4.03 16.52
CA PHE A 24 12.50 4.72 15.34
C PHE A 24 11.95 6.14 15.18
N GLU A 25 10.75 6.42 15.70
CA GLU A 25 10.14 7.74 15.64
C GLU A 25 10.03 8.29 14.19
N PRO A 26 9.32 7.60 13.26
CA PRO A 26 9.28 8.00 11.85
C PRO A 26 8.47 9.28 11.60
N ASP A 27 9.01 10.18 10.77
CA ASP A 27 8.28 11.30 10.16
C ASP A 27 7.49 10.88 8.91
N SER A 28 7.89 9.77 8.28
CA SER A 28 7.22 9.20 7.11
C SER A 28 7.39 7.70 7.08
N VAL A 29 6.37 7.01 6.57
CA VAL A 29 6.36 5.55 6.41
C VAL A 29 6.12 5.24 4.95
N VAL A 30 7.03 4.50 4.34
CA VAL A 30 6.83 3.96 2.99
C VAL A 30 6.46 2.49 3.10
N HIS A 31 5.22 2.16 2.78
CA HIS A 31 4.69 0.83 3.02
C HIS A 31 4.73 -0.05 1.75
N PHE A 32 5.84 -0.81 1.61
CA PHE A 32 6.03 -1.83 0.57
C PHE A 32 5.75 -3.28 1.04
N GLY A 33 5.60 -3.47 2.36
CA GLY A 33 5.62 -4.78 3.04
C GLY A 33 4.34 -5.60 2.90
N GLU A 34 4.01 -6.03 1.69
CA GLU A 34 2.78 -6.75 1.38
C GLU A 34 3.02 -7.92 0.39
N GLN A 35 2.12 -8.91 0.41
CA GLN A 35 2.08 -9.95 -0.61
C GLN A 35 1.61 -9.32 -1.94
N ARG A 36 2.53 -9.17 -2.91
CA ARG A 36 2.31 -8.40 -4.14
C ARG A 36 2.01 -9.17 -5.43
N SER A 37 2.04 -10.49 -5.40
CA SER A 37 1.91 -11.34 -6.59
C SER A 37 0.45 -11.72 -6.84
N ALA A 38 -0.08 -11.28 -7.98
CA ALA A 38 -1.39 -11.70 -8.48
C ALA A 38 -1.46 -13.23 -8.66
N PRO A 39 -0.54 -13.90 -9.39
CA PRO A 39 -0.54 -15.35 -9.50
C PRO A 39 -0.52 -16.06 -8.14
N TYR A 40 0.33 -15.62 -7.21
CA TYR A 40 0.42 -16.21 -5.87
C TYR A 40 -0.93 -16.18 -5.15
N SER A 41 -1.61 -15.03 -5.20
CA SER A 41 -2.90 -14.82 -4.55
C SER A 41 -4.01 -15.74 -5.09
N MET A 42 -3.83 -16.34 -6.27
CA MET A 42 -4.81 -17.18 -6.96
C MET A 42 -4.48 -18.68 -6.94
N ILE A 43 -3.34 -19.09 -6.36
CA ILE A 43 -2.90 -20.50 -6.36
C ILE A 43 -3.93 -21.42 -5.68
N ASP A 44 -4.36 -21.04 -4.47
CA ASP A 44 -5.34 -21.79 -3.69
C ASP A 44 -5.99 -20.90 -2.62
N ARG A 45 -7.00 -21.44 -1.93
CA ARG A 45 -7.74 -20.72 -0.87
C ARG A 45 -6.83 -20.20 0.23
N SER A 46 -5.83 -20.97 0.66
CA SER A 46 -4.95 -20.57 1.77
C SER A 46 -4.13 -19.34 1.41
N ARG A 47 -3.62 -19.27 0.17
CA ARG A 47 -2.82 -18.16 -0.34
C ARG A 47 -3.66 -16.93 -0.65
N ALA A 48 -4.89 -17.11 -1.12
CA ALA A 48 -5.86 -16.03 -1.27
C ALA A 48 -6.19 -15.36 0.08
N VAL A 49 -6.54 -16.18 1.09
CA VAL A 49 -6.84 -15.71 2.45
C VAL A 49 -5.62 -15.07 3.09
N PHE A 50 -4.44 -15.68 2.96
CA PHE A 50 -3.19 -15.10 3.45
C PHE A 50 -2.94 -13.72 2.83
N THR A 51 -3.05 -13.58 1.49
CA THR A 51 -2.82 -12.31 0.80
C THR A 51 -3.72 -11.21 1.35
N GLN A 52 -5.02 -11.50 1.51
CA GLN A 52 -5.99 -10.56 2.04
C GLN A 52 -5.71 -10.21 3.50
N ASN A 53 -5.48 -11.21 4.35
CA ASN A 53 -5.25 -11.00 5.78
C ASN A 53 -3.94 -10.24 6.03
N ASN A 54 -2.83 -10.69 5.44
CA ASN A 54 -1.52 -10.07 5.60
C ASN A 54 -1.54 -8.59 5.18
N ASN A 55 -2.04 -8.30 3.98
CA ASN A 55 -1.99 -6.95 3.43
C ASN A 55 -2.92 -6.00 4.18
N VAL A 56 -4.17 -6.39 4.37
CA VAL A 56 -5.19 -5.52 4.97
C VAL A 56 -4.94 -5.31 6.46
N ILE A 57 -4.60 -6.37 7.21
CA ILE A 57 -4.32 -6.24 8.65
C ILE A 57 -2.99 -5.52 8.88
N GLY A 58 -1.95 -5.80 8.09
CA GLY A 58 -0.69 -5.06 8.14
C GLY A 58 -0.90 -3.56 7.90
N THR A 59 -1.67 -3.19 6.87
CA THR A 59 -2.01 -1.79 6.60
C THR A 59 -2.79 -1.15 7.74
N LEU A 60 -3.79 -1.85 8.30
CA LEU A 60 -4.54 -1.34 9.46
C LEU A 60 -3.61 -1.11 10.66
N ASN A 61 -2.72 -2.05 10.96
CA ASN A 61 -1.74 -1.91 12.05
C ASN A 61 -0.84 -0.68 11.84
N VAL A 62 -0.38 -0.42 10.61
CA VAL A 62 0.39 0.80 10.29
C VAL A 62 -0.44 2.06 10.55
N LEU A 63 -1.71 2.09 10.13
CA LEU A 63 -2.60 3.23 10.36
C LEU A 63 -2.84 3.50 11.85
N PHE A 64 -3.04 2.44 12.65
CA PHE A 64 -3.18 2.56 14.10
C PHE A 64 -1.86 3.01 14.76
N ALA A 65 -0.72 2.49 14.32
CA ALA A 65 0.58 2.90 14.84
C ALA A 65 0.88 4.38 14.56
N ILE A 66 0.57 4.87 13.35
CA ILE A 66 0.64 6.30 13.02
C ILE A 66 -0.28 7.09 13.95
N LYS A 67 -1.55 6.71 14.05
CA LYS A 67 -2.53 7.41 14.89
C LYS A 67 -2.11 7.48 16.37
N GLU A 68 -1.58 6.40 16.93
CA GLU A 68 -1.28 6.30 18.37
C GLU A 68 0.05 6.93 18.75
N TYR A 69 1.07 6.76 17.91
CA TYR A 69 2.45 7.10 18.27
C TYR A 69 3.00 8.29 17.51
N ARG A 70 2.50 8.58 16.30
CA ARG A 70 3.09 9.55 15.36
C ARG A 70 2.04 10.17 14.43
N GLU A 71 1.04 10.89 14.95
CA GLU A 71 -0.12 11.35 14.16
C GLU A 71 0.23 12.23 12.93
N GLU A 72 1.34 12.97 13.01
CA GLU A 72 1.86 13.80 11.91
C GLU A 72 2.71 13.03 10.87
N CYS A 73 2.96 11.74 11.10
CA CYS A 73 3.72 10.90 10.17
C CYS A 73 2.96 10.74 8.85
N HIS A 74 3.63 11.02 7.73
CA HIS A 74 3.06 10.85 6.40
C HIS A 74 3.16 9.39 5.95
N LEU A 75 2.01 8.78 5.63
CA LEU A 75 1.97 7.48 4.99
C LEU A 75 2.12 7.61 3.46
N VAL A 76 3.18 7.01 2.92
CA VAL A 76 3.34 6.77 1.48
C VAL A 76 3.04 5.30 1.21
N LYS A 77 1.83 5.03 0.71
CA LYS A 77 1.35 3.66 0.44
C LYS A 77 1.62 3.29 -1.02
N LEU A 78 2.01 2.04 -1.25
CA LEU A 78 1.97 1.45 -2.58
C LEU A 78 0.59 0.84 -2.81
N GLY A 79 -0.21 1.49 -3.65
CA GLY A 79 -1.41 0.96 -4.25
C GLY A 79 -1.08 0.08 -5.45
N THR A 80 -1.89 0.16 -6.50
CA THR A 80 -1.62 -0.47 -7.81
C THR A 80 -2.55 0.09 -8.88
N MET A 81 -2.04 0.33 -10.09
CA MET A 81 -2.93 0.64 -11.24
C MET A 81 -3.99 -0.45 -11.48
N GLY A 82 -3.73 -1.68 -11.04
CA GLY A 82 -4.67 -2.79 -11.12
C GLY A 82 -5.95 -2.62 -10.29
N GLU A 83 -6.03 -1.61 -9.42
CA GLU A 83 -7.26 -1.27 -8.71
C GLU A 83 -8.39 -0.84 -9.65
N TYR A 84 -8.04 -0.14 -10.74
CA TYR A 84 -9.02 0.45 -11.66
C TYR A 84 -9.57 -0.56 -12.68
N GLY A 85 -8.87 -1.67 -12.91
CA GLY A 85 -9.20 -2.59 -13.99
C GLY A 85 -9.06 -1.94 -15.37
N THR A 86 -9.99 -2.24 -16.27
CA THR A 86 -9.98 -1.71 -17.66
C THR A 86 -11.38 -1.22 -18.06
N PRO A 87 -11.85 -0.08 -17.51
CA PRO A 87 -13.14 0.49 -17.87
C PRO A 87 -13.13 1.04 -19.31
N ASN A 88 -14.30 1.34 -19.85
CA ASN A 88 -14.46 1.94 -21.18
C ASN A 88 -14.51 3.48 -21.15
N ILE A 89 -13.79 4.08 -20.21
CA ILE A 89 -13.60 5.52 -20.01
C ILE A 89 -12.16 5.76 -19.58
N ASP A 90 -11.70 7.01 -19.63
CA ASP A 90 -10.39 7.37 -19.14
C ASP A 90 -10.25 7.05 -17.64
N ILE A 91 -9.07 6.56 -17.25
CA ILE A 91 -8.71 6.30 -15.86
C ILE A 91 -8.08 7.57 -15.29
N GLU A 92 -8.71 8.14 -14.25
CA GLU A 92 -8.23 9.31 -13.54
C GLU A 92 -7.33 8.93 -12.36
N GLU A 93 -6.63 9.91 -11.78
CA GLU A 93 -5.80 9.74 -10.59
C GLU A 93 -6.65 9.68 -9.30
N GLY A 94 -7.38 8.59 -9.13
CA GLY A 94 -8.05 8.21 -7.88
C GLY A 94 -9.44 8.83 -7.64
N TYR A 95 -9.78 9.93 -8.30
CA TYR A 95 -11.07 10.61 -8.18
C TYR A 95 -11.67 10.98 -9.53
N ILE A 96 -13.01 11.00 -9.62
CA ILE A 96 -13.75 11.36 -10.82
C ILE A 96 -14.89 12.32 -10.48
N THR A 97 -15.04 13.38 -11.28
CA THR A 97 -16.19 14.29 -11.18
C THR A 97 -17.31 13.79 -12.07
N ILE A 98 -18.48 13.55 -11.47
CA ILE A 98 -19.65 13.00 -12.16
C ILE A 98 -20.84 13.95 -11.98
N THR A 99 -21.50 14.27 -13.09
CA THR A 99 -22.84 14.89 -13.08
C THR A 99 -23.89 13.81 -13.30
N HIS A 100 -24.70 13.54 -12.27
CA HIS A 100 -25.73 12.50 -12.29
C HIS A 100 -27.06 13.05 -11.76
N ASN A 101 -28.14 12.90 -12.55
CA ASN A 101 -29.51 13.34 -12.20
C ASN A 101 -29.58 14.79 -11.68
N GLY A 102 -28.89 15.71 -12.34
CA GLY A 102 -28.90 17.14 -12.00
C GLY A 102 -28.01 17.54 -10.81
N ARG A 103 -27.21 16.62 -10.25
CA ARG A 103 -26.24 16.89 -9.18
C ARG A 103 -24.83 16.59 -9.66
N THR A 104 -23.85 17.36 -9.18
CA THR A 104 -22.43 17.16 -9.48
C THR A 104 -21.69 16.88 -8.18
N ASP A 105 -20.80 15.89 -8.20
CA ASP A 105 -19.91 15.57 -7.07
C ASP A 105 -18.58 14.98 -7.57
N THR A 106 -17.55 15.03 -6.72
CA THR A 106 -16.26 14.39 -6.96
C THR A 106 -16.13 13.18 -6.03
N LEU A 107 -16.08 11.99 -6.62
CA LEU A 107 -16.14 10.71 -5.91
C LEU A 107 -14.84 9.94 -6.10
N PRO A 108 -14.51 8.98 -5.21
CA PRO A 108 -13.46 8.01 -5.49
C PRO A 108 -13.74 7.28 -6.81
N TYR A 109 -12.72 7.14 -7.64
CA TYR A 109 -12.84 6.45 -8.93
C TYR A 109 -13.29 4.99 -8.72
N PRO A 110 -14.24 4.45 -9.50
CA PRO A 110 -14.72 3.07 -9.40
C PRO A 110 -13.60 2.03 -9.51
N LYS A 111 -13.59 1.02 -8.63
CA LYS A 111 -12.54 -0.02 -8.59
C LYS A 111 -13.03 -1.35 -9.17
N GLN A 112 -12.19 -2.01 -9.98
CA GLN A 112 -12.50 -3.25 -10.70
C GLN A 112 -11.31 -4.23 -10.71
N ALA A 113 -10.74 -4.48 -9.54
CA ALA A 113 -9.61 -5.39 -9.35
C ALA A 113 -9.87 -6.81 -9.89
N SER A 114 -8.82 -7.42 -10.46
CA SER A 114 -8.89 -8.70 -11.19
C SER A 114 -8.21 -9.91 -10.50
N SER A 115 -7.72 -9.75 -9.26
CA SER A 115 -7.12 -10.84 -8.46
C SER A 115 -7.30 -10.58 -6.97
N PHE A 116 -7.08 -11.58 -6.11
CA PHE A 116 -7.11 -11.39 -4.65
C PHE A 116 -6.01 -10.45 -4.16
N TYR A 117 -4.87 -10.38 -4.84
CA TYR A 117 -3.86 -9.34 -4.59
C TYR A 117 -4.40 -7.94 -4.91
N HIS A 118 -4.93 -7.72 -6.12
CA HIS A 118 -5.44 -6.40 -6.51
C HIS A 118 -6.61 -5.95 -5.61
N LEU A 119 -7.48 -6.88 -5.21
CA LEU A 119 -8.55 -6.59 -4.26
C LEU A 119 -8.01 -6.14 -2.90
N SER A 120 -6.92 -6.73 -2.41
CA SER A 120 -6.33 -6.31 -1.12
C SER A 120 -5.89 -4.85 -1.16
N LYS A 121 -5.33 -4.37 -2.29
CA LYS A 121 -4.96 -2.96 -2.46
C LYS A 121 -6.18 -2.04 -2.50
N VAL A 122 -7.24 -2.43 -3.20
CA VAL A 122 -8.52 -1.70 -3.16
C VAL A 122 -9.04 -1.56 -1.72
N HIS A 123 -8.90 -2.61 -0.89
CA HIS A 123 -9.31 -2.55 0.51
C HIS A 123 -8.42 -1.62 1.33
N ASP A 124 -7.10 -1.67 1.15
CA ASP A 124 -6.16 -0.75 1.80
C ASP A 124 -6.50 0.69 1.48
N SER A 125 -6.68 1.03 0.21
CA SER A 125 -6.94 2.39 -0.26
C SER A 125 -8.23 2.96 0.34
N ASN A 126 -9.28 2.12 0.47
CA ASN A 126 -10.51 2.51 1.15
C ASN A 126 -10.33 2.70 2.68
N ASN A 127 -9.59 1.80 3.34
CA ASN A 127 -9.28 1.94 4.76
C ASN A 127 -8.49 3.21 5.04
N ILE A 128 -7.44 3.47 4.24
CA ILE A 128 -6.60 4.66 4.35
C ILE A 128 -7.46 5.92 4.14
N ALA A 129 -8.23 5.99 3.05
CA ALA A 129 -9.09 7.14 2.77
C ALA A 129 -10.10 7.42 3.90
N PHE A 130 -10.64 6.37 4.51
CA PHE A 130 -11.49 6.52 5.70
C PHE A 130 -10.71 7.13 6.87
N THR A 131 -9.52 6.62 7.19
CA THR A 131 -8.72 7.14 8.30
C THR A 131 -8.21 8.57 8.06
N CYS A 132 -7.95 8.97 6.82
CA CYS A 132 -7.66 10.37 6.48
C CYS A 132 -8.83 11.29 6.88
N LYS A 133 -10.07 10.86 6.62
CA LYS A 133 -11.27 11.64 6.98
C LYS A 133 -11.58 11.59 8.48
N ALA A 134 -11.46 10.42 9.10
CA ALA A 134 -11.90 10.18 10.47
C ALA A 134 -10.87 10.63 11.51
N TRP A 135 -9.58 10.48 11.21
CA TRP A 135 -8.47 10.67 12.14
C TRP A 135 -7.50 11.77 11.70
N GLY A 136 -7.66 12.35 10.51
CA GLY A 136 -6.75 13.37 9.99
C GLY A 136 -5.42 12.83 9.47
N ILE A 137 -5.33 11.51 9.23
CA ILE A 137 -4.12 10.88 8.68
C ILE A 137 -3.74 11.54 7.35
N ARG A 138 -2.44 11.81 7.21
CA ARG A 138 -1.84 12.34 6.00
C ARG A 138 -1.30 11.16 5.21
N ALA A 139 -1.87 10.90 4.04
CA ALA A 139 -1.46 9.77 3.21
C ALA A 139 -1.40 10.12 1.72
N THR A 140 -0.49 9.46 1.00
CA THR A 140 -0.41 9.45 -0.46
C THR A 140 -0.43 8.01 -0.93
N ASP A 141 -1.39 7.68 -1.79
CA ASP A 141 -1.50 6.37 -2.40
C ASP A 141 -0.87 6.37 -3.80
N LEU A 142 0.23 5.64 -3.94
CA LEU A 142 0.98 5.52 -5.19
C LEU A 142 0.45 4.32 -5.98
N ASN A 143 -0.51 4.58 -6.86
CA ASN A 143 -1.03 3.58 -7.80
C ASN A 143 -0.01 3.30 -8.91
N GLN A 144 1.00 2.51 -8.56
CA GLN A 144 2.15 2.21 -9.43
C GLN A 144 1.77 1.23 -10.55
N GLY A 145 2.34 1.43 -11.73
CA GLY A 145 2.33 0.47 -12.83
C GLY A 145 3.36 -0.66 -12.65
N VAL A 146 3.57 -1.44 -13.71
CA VAL A 146 4.59 -2.50 -13.72
C VAL A 146 5.99 -1.87 -13.68
N VAL A 147 6.81 -2.29 -12.72
CA VAL A 147 8.21 -1.87 -12.59
C VAL A 147 9.09 -2.80 -13.43
N TYR A 148 10.07 -2.23 -14.12
CA TYR A 148 11.07 -2.97 -14.89
C TYR A 148 12.47 -2.41 -14.57
N GLY A 149 13.49 -3.22 -14.83
CA GLY A 149 14.88 -2.90 -14.50
C GLY A 149 15.33 -3.55 -13.19
N LEU A 150 16.62 -3.88 -13.14
CA LEU A 150 17.24 -4.56 -12.00
C LEU A 150 18.14 -3.62 -11.17
N LYS A 151 18.55 -2.50 -11.77
CA LYS A 151 19.69 -1.71 -11.33
C LYS A 151 19.34 -0.24 -11.12
N THR A 152 19.84 0.30 -10.02
CA THR A 152 20.04 1.72 -9.72
C THR A 152 21.53 1.93 -9.39
N ASP A 153 21.97 3.19 -9.40
CA ASP A 153 23.35 3.58 -9.04
C ASP A 153 23.79 2.94 -7.71
N GLU A 154 22.89 2.84 -6.71
CA GLU A 154 23.18 2.23 -5.41
C GLU A 154 23.25 0.71 -5.45
N THR A 155 22.34 0.04 -6.16
CA THR A 155 22.36 -1.43 -6.25
C THR A 155 23.54 -1.96 -7.07
N GLU A 156 24.13 -1.14 -7.94
CA GLU A 156 25.36 -1.49 -8.67
C GLU A 156 26.62 -1.39 -7.80
N MET A 157 26.52 -0.79 -6.62
CA MET A 157 27.69 -0.64 -5.73
C MET A 157 28.18 -1.97 -5.14
N HIS A 158 27.33 -3.01 -5.09
CA HIS A 158 27.70 -4.33 -4.55
C HIS A 158 26.76 -5.44 -5.03
N GLU A 159 27.27 -6.66 -5.28
CA GLU A 159 26.48 -7.79 -5.81
C GLU A 159 25.35 -8.24 -4.87
N GLU A 160 25.54 -8.13 -3.55
CA GLU A 160 24.50 -8.45 -2.57
C GLU A 160 23.32 -7.46 -2.56
N LEU A 161 23.45 -6.32 -3.24
CA LEU A 161 22.38 -5.33 -3.38
C LEU A 161 21.53 -5.54 -4.64
N TYR A 162 21.79 -6.59 -5.42
CA TYR A 162 20.96 -6.92 -6.57
C TYR A 162 19.50 -7.15 -6.16
N ASN A 163 18.60 -6.42 -6.80
CA ASN A 163 17.18 -6.49 -6.50
C ASN A 163 16.55 -7.79 -7.04
N ARG A 164 15.37 -8.14 -6.54
CA ARG A 164 14.57 -9.26 -7.06
C ARG A 164 13.93 -8.88 -8.40
N PHE A 165 13.97 -9.79 -9.37
CA PHE A 165 13.22 -9.66 -10.62
C PHE A 165 11.88 -10.39 -10.50
N ASP A 166 10.77 -9.65 -10.64
CA ASP A 166 9.41 -10.19 -10.62
C ASP A 166 8.79 -10.00 -12.01
N TYR A 167 8.55 -11.11 -12.72
CA TYR A 167 7.87 -11.15 -14.01
C TYR A 167 6.84 -12.29 -14.01
#